data_AF-A0A1B6I046-F1
#
_entry.id   AF-A0A1B6I046-F1
#
_cell.length_a   1.000
_cell.length_b   1.000
_cell.length_c   1.000
_cell.angle_alpha   90.00
_cell.angle_beta   90.00
_cell.angle_gamma   90.00
#
_symmetry.space_group_name_H-M   'P 1'
#
loop_
_entity.id
_entity.type
_entity.pdbx_description
1 polymer ?
#
loop_
_entity_poly.entity_id
_entity_poly.type
_entity_poly.pdbx_seq_one_letter_code
_entity_poly.pdbx_strand_id
1 'polypeptide(L)'
;RVVQVGDVELNGYDARGFVVRRGETKLRYNSRGQLSHATERDRFTAWYRYDDRGRLLALQDAQGNITQFLYADPHSPYLLTHLHYPKTGRTFRYLYDEKEVLVAVETSEQRFYVASDQNGSPLALFDTNGNIIKELRRTPFGRIIRDSNPDFFLPIDYQGGIPDPHTSLLYLKLRWYDPSVGQWMTPDWERLANQLTAPTDVFIYRFHNNDPINPDSSQQVNYMTD
;
A
#
# COMPACT_ATOMS: atom_id res chain seq x y z
N ARG A 1 18.84 10.55 1.92
CA ARG A 1 18.55 9.28 2.62
C ARG A 1 18.14 9.63 4.02
N VAL A 2 16.98 9.16 4.49
CA VAL A 2 16.50 9.42 5.85
C VAL A 2 17.15 8.40 6.79
N VAL A 3 17.63 8.85 7.94
CA VAL A 3 18.23 7.98 8.97
C VAL A 3 17.34 7.82 10.20
N GLN A 4 16.46 8.79 10.48
CA GLN A 4 15.52 8.75 11.61
C GLN A 4 14.37 9.74 11.41
N VAL A 5 13.16 9.40 11.88
CA VAL A 5 11.99 10.28 12.05
C VAL A 5 11.27 9.89 13.34
N GLY A 6 11.39 10.71 14.39
CA GLY A 6 10.87 10.38 15.73
C GLY A 6 11.46 9.06 16.23
N ASP A 7 10.59 8.12 16.62
CA ASP A 7 10.97 6.78 17.06
C ASP A 7 11.23 5.80 15.89
N VAL A 8 10.94 6.20 14.64
CA VAL A 8 11.19 5.37 13.46
C VAL A 8 12.61 5.63 12.96
N GLU A 9 13.50 4.67 13.19
CA GLU A 9 14.87 4.74 12.72
C GLU A 9 15.05 3.99 11.38
N LEU A 10 15.62 4.63 10.36
CA LEU A 10 15.96 4.00 9.09
C LEU A 10 17.47 3.75 9.04
N ASN A 11 17.88 2.75 9.82
CA ASN A 11 19.29 2.53 10.18
C ASN A 11 20.13 1.79 9.13
N GLY A 12 19.58 1.44 7.96
CA GLY A 12 20.34 0.64 7.01
C GLY A 12 19.83 0.71 5.57
N TYR A 13 20.78 0.91 4.66
CA TYR A 13 20.58 0.83 3.22
C TYR A 13 21.59 -0.16 2.62
N ASP A 14 21.18 -0.92 1.60
CA ASP A 14 22.14 -1.70 0.80
C ASP A 14 22.84 -0.83 -0.26
N ALA A 15 23.78 -1.42 -1.00
CA ALA A 15 24.54 -0.72 -2.05
C ALA A 15 23.65 -0.20 -3.20
N ARG A 16 22.45 -0.76 -3.39
CA ARG A 16 21.46 -0.31 -4.38
C ARG A 16 20.59 0.83 -3.84
N GLY A 17 20.74 1.18 -2.56
CA GLY A 17 19.93 2.18 -1.88
C GLY A 17 18.60 1.64 -1.35
N PHE A 18 18.39 0.33 -1.26
CA PHE A 18 17.15 -0.21 -0.69
C PHE A 18 17.21 -0.14 0.83
N VAL A 19 16.12 0.27 1.46
CA VAL A 19 16.03 0.31 2.93
C VAL A 19 16.02 -1.13 3.46
N VAL A 20 17.11 -1.60 4.04
CA VAL A 20 17.23 -2.98 4.55
C VAL A 20 17.01 -3.09 6.07
N ARG A 21 16.94 -1.96 6.77
CA ARG A 21 16.64 -1.91 8.20
C ARG A 21 15.77 -0.70 8.56
N ARG A 22 14.68 -0.97 9.28
CA ARG A 22 13.74 0.01 9.83
C ARG A 22 13.50 -0.33 11.30
N GLY A 23 14.15 0.39 12.21
CA GLY A 23 14.27 0.04 13.61
C GLY A 23 14.85 -1.36 13.76
N GLU A 24 14.09 -2.25 14.39
CA GLU A 24 14.44 -3.66 14.56
C GLU A 24 13.98 -4.55 13.40
N THR A 25 13.15 -4.03 12.51
CA THR A 25 12.67 -4.75 11.32
C THR A 25 13.79 -4.84 10.29
N LYS A 26 14.12 -6.07 9.88
CA LYS A 26 15.05 -6.39 8.79
C LYS A 26 14.26 -6.69 7.53
N LEU A 27 14.66 -6.07 6.42
CA LEU A 27 13.99 -6.16 5.13
C LEU A 27 14.93 -6.78 4.09
N ARG A 28 14.42 -7.70 3.26
CA ARG A 28 15.18 -8.34 2.18
C ARG A 28 14.45 -8.20 0.86
N TYR A 29 15.16 -7.76 -0.17
CA TYR A 29 14.62 -7.56 -1.51
C TYR A 29 15.18 -8.56 -2.50
N ASN A 30 14.36 -8.96 -3.46
CA ASN A 30 14.83 -9.73 -4.62
C ASN A 30 15.62 -8.84 -5.61
N SER A 31 16.06 -9.42 -6.72
CA SER A 31 16.80 -8.70 -7.77
C SER A 31 15.97 -7.62 -8.48
N ARG A 32 14.63 -7.76 -8.50
CA ARG A 32 13.68 -6.79 -9.04
C ARG A 32 13.34 -5.64 -8.08
N GLY A 33 13.97 -5.59 -6.90
CA GLY A 33 13.69 -4.56 -5.90
C GLY A 33 12.34 -4.71 -5.19
N GLN A 34 11.75 -5.90 -5.22
CA GLN A 34 10.52 -6.20 -4.49
C GLN A 34 10.87 -6.78 -3.12
N LEU A 35 10.18 -6.34 -2.06
CA LEU A 35 10.38 -6.86 -0.71
C LEU A 35 9.97 -8.33 -0.71
N SER A 36 10.92 -9.24 -0.49
CA SER A 36 10.69 -10.69 -0.50
C SER A 36 10.48 -11.26 0.88
N HIS A 37 11.01 -10.59 1.91
CA HIS A 37 10.94 -11.03 3.29
C HIS A 37 11.14 -9.86 4.25
N ALA A 38 10.35 -9.84 5.33
CA ALA A 38 10.49 -8.92 6.44
C ALA A 38 10.45 -9.72 7.75
N THR A 39 11.31 -9.37 8.69
CA THR A 39 11.36 -10.05 9.98
C THR A 39 11.77 -9.09 11.06
N GLU A 40 11.24 -9.31 12.25
CA GLU A 40 11.61 -8.59 13.43
C GLU A 40 11.61 -9.54 14.61
N ARG A 41 12.73 -9.52 15.35
CA ARG A 41 12.99 -10.49 16.39
C ARG A 41 11.87 -10.46 17.42
N ASP A 42 11.35 -11.64 17.73
CA ASP A 42 10.28 -11.87 18.70
C ASP A 42 8.95 -11.14 18.41
N ARG A 43 8.78 -10.52 17.22
CA ARG A 43 7.55 -9.82 16.81
C ARG A 43 6.85 -10.48 15.63
N PHE A 44 7.50 -10.59 14.47
CA PHE A 44 6.88 -11.21 13.29
C PHE A 44 7.90 -11.71 12.28
N THR A 45 7.44 -12.54 11.34
CA THR A 45 8.14 -12.85 10.10
C THR A 45 7.11 -12.96 8.99
N ALA A 46 7.39 -12.33 7.85
CA ALA A 46 6.53 -12.31 6.68
C ALA A 46 7.33 -12.58 5.40
N TRP A 47 6.74 -13.35 4.48
CA TRP A 47 7.23 -13.55 3.13
C TRP A 47 6.23 -13.04 2.12
N TYR A 48 6.73 -12.41 1.05
CA TYR A 48 5.90 -11.81 0.01
C TYR A 48 6.21 -12.47 -1.33
N ARG A 49 5.16 -12.77 -2.08
CA ARG A 49 5.23 -13.38 -3.41
C ARG A 49 4.62 -12.44 -4.43
N TYR A 50 5.19 -12.41 -5.62
CA TYR A 50 4.76 -11.54 -6.72
C TYR A 50 4.60 -12.34 -7.99
N ASP A 51 3.77 -11.84 -8.91
CA ASP A 51 3.70 -12.36 -10.26
C ASP A 51 4.73 -11.69 -11.20
N ASP A 52 4.64 -12.04 -12.48
CA ASP A 52 5.49 -11.54 -13.56
C ASP A 52 5.36 -10.03 -13.79
N ARG A 53 4.15 -9.49 -13.62
CA ARG A 53 3.80 -8.05 -13.66
C ARG A 53 4.18 -7.31 -12.39
N GLY A 54 4.67 -8.03 -11.39
CA GLY A 54 5.09 -7.52 -10.12
C GLY A 54 3.97 -7.28 -9.13
N ARG A 55 2.73 -7.70 -9.38
CA ARG A 55 1.62 -7.57 -8.43
C ARG A 55 1.85 -8.49 -7.23
N LEU A 56 1.48 -8.06 -6.03
CA LEU A 56 1.60 -8.87 -4.81
C LEU A 56 0.58 -10.01 -4.88
N LEU A 57 1.03 -11.27 -4.89
CA LEU A 57 0.17 -12.45 -4.95
C LEU A 57 -0.14 -13.03 -3.58
N ALA A 58 0.82 -13.01 -2.67
CA ALA A 58 0.65 -13.61 -1.36
C ALA A 58 1.52 -12.96 -0.29
N LEU A 59 0.96 -12.92 0.92
CA LEU A 59 1.66 -12.70 2.18
C LEU A 59 1.57 -13.99 2.99
N GLN A 60 2.71 -14.46 3.50
CA GLN A 60 2.78 -15.63 4.36
C GLN A 60 3.41 -15.24 5.69
N ASP A 61 2.80 -15.63 6.81
CA ASP A 61 3.33 -15.39 8.15
C ASP A 61 4.25 -16.52 8.65
N ALA A 62 4.87 -16.33 9.82
CA ALA A 62 5.75 -17.30 10.48
C ALA A 62 5.08 -18.65 10.77
N GLN A 63 3.77 -18.66 10.97
CA GLN A 63 2.96 -19.85 11.24
C GLN A 63 2.54 -20.57 9.95
N GLY A 64 2.92 -20.05 8.79
CA GLY A 64 2.57 -20.59 7.48
C GLY A 64 1.15 -20.26 7.03
N ASN A 65 0.42 -19.37 7.72
CA ASN A 65 -0.84 -18.87 7.21
C ASN A 65 -0.57 -18.00 5.98
N ILE A 66 -1.41 -18.14 4.96
CA ILE A 66 -1.27 -17.44 3.69
C ILE A 66 -2.50 -16.56 3.47
N THR A 67 -2.25 -15.33 3.06
CA THR A 67 -3.24 -14.41 2.52
C THR A 67 -2.94 -14.24 1.03
N GLN A 68 -3.90 -14.56 0.16
CA GLN A 68 -3.76 -14.47 -1.29
C GLN A 68 -4.49 -13.25 -1.85
N PHE A 69 -3.85 -12.57 -2.78
CA PHE A 69 -4.33 -11.38 -3.47
C PHE A 69 -4.57 -11.73 -4.94
N LEU A 70 -5.79 -11.48 -5.43
CA LEU A 70 -6.26 -11.94 -6.73
C LEU A 70 -6.74 -10.77 -7.59
N TYR A 71 -6.34 -10.79 -8.85
CA TYR A 71 -6.56 -9.73 -9.84
C TYR A 71 -7.32 -10.32 -11.04
N ALA A 72 -8.64 -10.40 -10.92
CA ALA A 72 -9.51 -11.12 -11.84
C ALA A 72 -10.08 -10.24 -12.96
N ASP A 73 -9.96 -8.91 -12.85
CA ASP A 73 -10.44 -7.99 -13.87
C ASP A 73 -9.38 -7.79 -14.96
N PRO A 74 -9.62 -8.22 -16.21
CA PRO A 74 -8.68 -8.02 -17.31
C PRO A 74 -8.60 -6.56 -17.78
N HIS A 75 -9.61 -5.74 -17.51
CA HIS A 75 -9.63 -4.32 -17.87
C HIS A 75 -8.82 -3.47 -16.89
N SER A 76 -8.80 -3.85 -15.61
CA SER A 76 -8.03 -3.21 -14.55
C SER A 76 -7.04 -4.19 -13.91
N PRO A 77 -5.96 -4.57 -14.64
CA PRO A 77 -5.10 -5.70 -14.25
C PRO A 77 -4.33 -5.47 -12.95
N TYR A 78 -4.21 -4.26 -12.44
CA TYR A 78 -3.52 -3.95 -11.19
C TYR A 78 -4.46 -3.83 -9.99
N LEU A 79 -5.77 -3.94 -10.21
CA LEU A 79 -6.78 -3.73 -9.19
C LEU A 79 -7.07 -5.03 -8.41
N LEU A 80 -6.97 -4.96 -7.08
CA LEU A 80 -7.21 -6.11 -6.22
C LEU A 80 -8.70 -6.46 -6.17
N THR A 81 -9.09 -7.52 -6.86
CA THR A 81 -10.51 -7.92 -6.92
C THR A 81 -10.92 -8.86 -5.78
N HIS A 82 -10.03 -9.72 -5.31
CA HIS A 82 -10.35 -10.66 -4.24
C HIS A 82 -9.19 -10.87 -3.26
N LEU A 83 -9.55 -11.14 -2.01
CA LEU A 83 -8.65 -11.60 -0.95
C LEU A 83 -9.11 -12.99 -0.53
N HIS A 84 -8.21 -13.97 -0.57
CA HIS A 84 -8.53 -15.34 -0.22
C HIS A 84 -7.62 -15.87 0.89
N TYR A 85 -8.22 -16.57 1.86
CA TYR A 85 -7.53 -17.23 2.96
C TYR A 85 -7.64 -18.75 2.79
N PRO A 86 -6.64 -19.42 2.18
CA PRO A 86 -6.74 -20.84 1.85
C PRO A 86 -7.04 -21.75 3.05
N LYS A 87 -6.52 -21.39 4.24
CA LYS A 87 -6.69 -22.19 5.46
C LYS A 87 -8.13 -22.24 5.95
N THR A 88 -8.87 -21.14 5.79
CA THR A 88 -10.27 -21.03 6.25
C THR A 88 -11.28 -21.16 5.10
N GLY A 89 -10.82 -21.10 3.85
CA GLY A 89 -11.68 -21.05 2.66
C GLY A 89 -12.41 -19.72 2.51
N ARG A 90 -12.13 -18.71 3.36
CA ARG A 90 -12.82 -17.41 3.32
C ARG A 90 -12.32 -16.57 2.14
N THR A 91 -13.25 -16.02 1.38
CA THR A 91 -12.96 -15.09 0.28
C THR A 91 -13.71 -13.79 0.50
N PHE A 92 -13.02 -12.69 0.26
CA PHE A 92 -13.61 -11.36 0.13
C PHE A 92 -13.52 -10.92 -1.32
N ARG A 93 -14.55 -10.23 -1.78
CA ARG A 93 -14.59 -9.57 -3.09
C ARG A 93 -14.67 -8.07 -2.89
N TYR A 94 -13.94 -7.33 -3.72
CA TYR A 94 -13.87 -5.88 -3.69
C TYR A 94 -14.48 -5.32 -4.97
N LEU A 95 -15.40 -4.37 -4.80
CA LEU A 95 -16.16 -3.76 -5.89
C LEU A 95 -15.82 -2.29 -6.00
N TYR A 96 -15.63 -1.83 -7.23
CA TYR A 96 -15.13 -0.51 -7.54
C TYR A 96 -16.11 0.25 -8.45
N ASP A 97 -16.05 1.57 -8.40
CA ASP A 97 -16.73 2.43 -9.38
C ASP A 97 -15.91 2.59 -10.68
N GLU A 98 -16.42 3.40 -11.61
CA GLU A 98 -15.77 3.68 -12.90
C GLU A 98 -14.42 4.42 -12.76
N LYS A 99 -14.12 4.99 -11.58
CA LYS A 99 -12.86 5.67 -11.27
C LYS A 99 -11.89 4.76 -10.50
N GLU A 100 -12.18 3.46 -10.44
CA GLU A 100 -11.41 2.46 -9.70
C GLU A 100 -11.33 2.74 -8.18
N VAL A 101 -12.32 3.46 -7.62
CA VAL A 101 -12.44 3.71 -6.18
C VAL A 101 -13.28 2.62 -5.52
N LEU A 102 -12.81 2.08 -4.39
CA LEU A 102 -13.52 1.03 -3.66
C LEU A 102 -14.86 1.56 -3.12
N VAL A 103 -15.96 0.89 -3.49
CA VAL A 103 -17.32 1.26 -3.07
C VAL A 103 -18.01 0.17 -2.24
N ALA A 104 -17.61 -1.10 -2.37
CA ALA A 104 -18.16 -2.17 -1.56
C ALA A 104 -17.19 -3.34 -1.35
N VAL A 105 -17.38 -4.03 -0.22
CA VAL A 105 -16.69 -5.27 0.14
C VAL A 105 -17.74 -6.36 0.37
N GLU A 106 -17.58 -7.51 -0.25
CA GLU A 106 -18.49 -8.64 -0.11
C GLU A 106 -17.77 -9.84 0.52
N THR A 107 -18.46 -10.48 1.45
CA THR A 107 -18.15 -11.83 1.93
C THR A 107 -19.24 -12.79 1.46
N SER A 108 -19.14 -14.06 1.83
CA SER A 108 -20.23 -15.02 1.63
C SER A 108 -21.51 -14.69 2.40
N GLU A 109 -21.43 -13.83 3.43
CA GLU A 109 -22.52 -13.59 4.38
C GLU A 109 -23.04 -12.16 4.35
N GLN A 110 -22.16 -11.19 4.07
CA GLN A 110 -22.44 -9.76 4.26
C GLN A 110 -21.83 -8.94 3.13
N ARG A 111 -22.49 -7.82 2.84
CA ARG A 111 -21.95 -6.74 2.02
C ARG A 111 -21.74 -5.52 2.91
N PHE A 112 -20.59 -4.89 2.75
CA PHE A 112 -20.25 -3.61 3.36
C PHE A 112 -20.10 -2.55 2.28
N TYR A 113 -20.56 -1.34 2.56
CA TYR A 113 -20.37 -0.18 1.69
C TYR A 113 -19.21 0.66 2.19
N VAL A 114 -18.43 1.22 1.28
CA VAL A 114 -17.20 1.94 1.59
C VAL A 114 -17.35 3.41 1.21
N ALA A 115 -17.06 4.31 2.14
CA ALA A 115 -16.82 5.72 1.84
C ALA A 115 -15.31 5.97 1.76
N SER A 116 -14.87 6.59 0.66
CA SER A 116 -13.45 6.86 0.37
C SER A 116 -13.20 8.35 0.16
N ASP A 117 -11.97 8.79 0.38
CA ASP A 117 -11.54 10.16 0.05
C ASP A 117 -11.31 10.36 -1.46
N GLN A 118 -10.95 11.58 -1.88
CA GLN A 118 -10.74 11.91 -3.29
C GLN A 118 -9.60 11.15 -3.97
N ASN A 119 -8.70 10.55 -3.20
CA ASN A 119 -7.59 9.75 -3.70
C ASN A 119 -7.88 8.24 -3.58
N GLY A 120 -9.11 7.86 -3.24
CA GLY A 120 -9.55 6.47 -3.13
C GLY A 120 -9.15 5.78 -1.82
N SER A 121 -8.77 6.53 -0.78
CA SER A 121 -8.45 5.94 0.53
C SER A 121 -9.73 5.72 1.35
N PRO A 122 -10.03 4.49 1.81
CA PRO A 122 -11.23 4.23 2.61
C PRO A 122 -11.24 4.97 3.96
N LEU A 123 -12.31 5.70 4.25
CA LEU A 123 -12.54 6.45 5.48
C LEU A 123 -13.49 5.70 6.44
N ALA A 124 -14.53 5.07 5.90
CA ALA A 124 -15.50 4.33 6.70
C ALA A 124 -16.13 3.17 5.93
N LEU A 125 -16.51 2.12 6.66
CA LEU A 125 -17.29 0.99 6.17
C LEU A 125 -18.62 0.91 6.90
N PHE A 126 -19.69 0.64 6.16
CA PHE A 126 -21.05 0.54 6.66
C PHE A 126 -21.65 -0.84 6.37
N ASP A 127 -22.47 -1.37 7.28
CA ASP A 127 -23.30 -2.53 6.98
C ASP A 127 -24.52 -2.16 6.11
N THR A 128 -25.34 -3.17 5.78
CA THR A 128 -26.56 -2.96 4.98
C THR A 128 -27.64 -2.15 5.68
N ASN A 129 -27.55 -1.96 7.00
CA ASN A 129 -28.46 -1.15 7.79
C ASN A 129 -27.96 0.30 7.97
N GLY A 130 -26.77 0.61 7.45
CA GLY A 130 -26.14 1.93 7.58
C GLY A 130 -25.33 2.12 8.87
N ASN A 131 -25.10 1.07 9.66
CA ASN A 131 -24.26 1.17 10.86
C ASN A 131 -22.78 1.19 10.46
N ILE A 132 -21.97 1.99 11.15
CA ILE A 132 -20.51 2.03 10.95
C ILE A 132 -19.89 0.76 11.53
N ILE A 133 -19.16 0.02 10.69
CA ILE A 133 -18.42 -1.20 11.05
C ILE A 133 -16.93 -0.91 11.27
N LYS A 134 -16.38 0.08 10.56
CA LYS A 134 -14.98 0.51 10.67
C LYS A 134 -14.85 1.98 10.27
N GLU A 135 -14.12 2.78 11.04
CA GLU A 135 -13.72 4.16 10.74
C GLU A 135 -12.18 4.24 10.77
N LEU A 136 -11.60 4.86 9.75
CA LEU A 136 -10.16 5.03 9.58
C LEU A 136 -9.81 6.51 9.47
N ARG A 137 -8.82 6.96 10.27
CA ARG A 137 -8.24 8.30 10.15
C ARG A 137 -6.74 8.20 9.93
N ARG A 138 -6.23 8.98 8.98
CA ARG A 138 -4.82 8.97 8.56
C ARG A 138 -4.22 10.37 8.56
N THR A 139 -2.89 10.44 8.65
CA THR A 139 -2.13 11.64 8.29
C THR A 139 -2.21 11.86 6.77
N PRO A 140 -1.83 13.06 6.26
CA PRO A 140 -1.76 13.30 4.82
C PRO A 140 -0.91 12.30 4.05
N PHE A 141 0.14 11.77 4.69
CA PHE A 141 1.05 10.76 4.14
C PHE A 141 0.59 9.31 4.38
N GLY A 142 -0.63 9.10 4.87
CA GLY A 142 -1.25 7.77 4.96
C GLY A 142 -0.99 7.02 6.26
N ARG A 143 -0.32 7.60 7.26
CA ARG A 143 -0.13 6.94 8.56
C ARG A 143 -1.45 6.88 9.31
N ILE A 144 -1.90 5.68 9.68
CA ILE A 144 -3.12 5.50 10.48
C ILE A 144 -2.93 6.14 11.87
N ILE A 145 -3.86 7.00 12.26
CA ILE A 145 -3.95 7.64 13.58
C ILE A 145 -5.07 7.02 14.40
N ARG A 146 -6.13 6.53 13.73
CA ARG A 146 -7.26 5.85 14.37
C ARG A 146 -7.79 4.76 13.45
N ASP A 147 -8.04 3.60 14.02
CA ASP A 147 -8.77 2.49 13.43
C ASP A 147 -9.78 2.00 14.47
N SER A 148 -11.07 2.13 14.18
CA SER A 148 -12.12 1.73 15.13
C SER A 148 -12.33 0.22 15.22
N ASN A 149 -11.81 -0.57 14.27
CA ASN A 149 -11.96 -2.03 14.24
C ASN A 149 -10.76 -2.70 13.55
N PRO A 150 -9.60 -2.82 14.23
CA PRO A 150 -8.38 -3.37 13.66
C PRO A 150 -8.50 -4.84 13.21
N ASP A 151 -9.40 -5.62 13.83
CA ASP A 151 -9.61 -7.03 13.49
C ASP A 151 -10.26 -7.22 12.11
N PHE A 152 -10.97 -6.19 11.62
CA PHE A 152 -11.43 -6.15 10.24
C PHE A 152 -10.29 -5.68 9.33
N PHE A 153 -9.57 -6.64 8.75
CA PHE A 153 -8.52 -6.36 7.77
C PHE A 153 -9.10 -5.90 6.43
N LEU A 154 -8.65 -4.74 5.95
CA LEU A 154 -9.00 -4.17 4.65
C LEU A 154 -7.74 -4.06 3.79
N PRO A 155 -7.57 -4.89 2.74
CA PRO A 155 -6.35 -4.93 1.93
C PRO A 155 -6.27 -3.81 0.90
N ILE A 156 -7.28 -2.95 0.78
CA ILE A 156 -7.27 -1.77 -0.10
C ILE A 156 -7.35 -0.57 0.84
N ASP A 157 -6.23 0.10 1.02
CA ASP A 157 -6.04 1.14 2.02
C ASP A 157 -5.68 2.47 1.32
N TYR A 158 -4.79 3.26 1.93
CA TYR A 158 -4.34 4.56 1.45
C TYR A 158 -3.98 4.55 -0.04
N GLN A 159 -4.70 5.38 -0.82
CA GLN A 159 -4.59 5.50 -2.27
C GLN A 159 -4.65 4.17 -3.03
N GLY A 160 -5.45 3.21 -2.55
CA GLY A 160 -5.59 1.89 -3.16
C GLY A 160 -4.43 0.93 -2.89
N GLY A 161 -3.49 1.30 -2.01
CA GLY A 161 -2.35 0.46 -1.64
C GLY A 161 -2.74 -0.72 -0.75
N ILE A 162 -1.92 -1.77 -0.75
CA ILE A 162 -2.10 -2.96 0.08
C ILE A 162 -1.25 -2.86 1.35
N PRO A 163 -1.85 -2.72 2.55
CA PRO A 163 -1.09 -2.64 3.79
C PRO A 163 -0.55 -4.02 4.18
N ASP A 164 0.68 -4.05 4.66
CA ASP A 164 1.19 -5.17 5.43
C ASP A 164 0.90 -4.93 6.92
N PRO A 165 0.04 -5.74 7.55
CA PRO A 165 -0.35 -5.57 8.95
C PRO A 165 0.83 -5.73 9.92
N HIS A 166 1.94 -6.35 9.50
CA HIS A 166 3.09 -6.58 10.38
C HIS A 166 4.10 -5.44 10.35
N THR A 167 4.43 -4.91 9.16
CA THR A 167 5.46 -3.86 9.01
C THR A 167 4.88 -2.44 9.01
N SER A 168 3.56 -2.31 8.82
CA SER A 168 2.88 -1.05 8.52
C SER A 168 3.35 -0.37 7.22
N LEU A 169 4.05 -1.10 6.35
CA LEU A 169 4.36 -0.65 5.00
C LEU A 169 3.15 -0.83 4.09
N LEU A 170 3.04 0.03 3.08
CA LEU A 170 2.01 -0.03 2.06
C LEU A 170 2.63 -0.45 0.73
N TYR A 171 2.08 -1.48 0.10
CA TYR A 171 2.41 -1.83 -1.27
C TYR A 171 1.55 -1.02 -2.23
N LEU A 172 2.14 -0.01 -2.87
CA LEU A 172 1.46 1.00 -3.67
C LEU A 172 2.21 1.20 -4.99
N LYS A 173 1.49 1.24 -6.12
CA LYS A 173 2.09 1.46 -7.46
C LYS A 173 3.33 0.59 -7.71
N LEU A 174 3.22 -0.69 -7.36
CA LEU A 174 4.27 -1.71 -7.46
C LEU A 174 5.50 -1.52 -6.56
N ARG A 175 5.49 -0.58 -5.62
CA ARG A 175 6.59 -0.28 -4.70
C ARG A 175 6.13 -0.24 -3.25
N TRP A 176 7.05 -0.52 -2.34
CA TRP A 176 6.78 -0.41 -0.90
C TRP A 176 7.00 1.02 -0.44
N TYR A 177 6.01 1.56 0.28
CA TYR A 177 5.95 2.90 0.82
C TYR A 177 5.84 2.83 2.35
N ASP A 178 6.58 3.70 3.05
CA ASP A 178 6.47 3.85 4.49
C ASP A 178 5.64 5.11 4.83
N PRO A 179 4.37 4.95 5.21
CA PRO A 179 3.52 6.09 5.57
C PRO A 179 3.98 6.81 6.84
N SER A 180 4.74 6.15 7.72
CA SER A 180 5.23 6.77 8.95
C SER A 180 6.34 7.78 8.68
N VAL A 181 7.13 7.57 7.62
CA VAL A 181 8.23 8.44 7.20
C VAL A 181 7.83 9.32 6.02
N GLY A 182 6.87 8.90 5.20
CA GLY A 182 6.45 9.63 4.00
C GLY A 182 7.34 9.39 2.78
N GLN A 183 7.93 8.19 2.65
CA GLN A 183 8.87 7.90 1.56
C GLN A 183 8.75 6.46 1.01
N TRP A 184 9.25 6.26 -0.21
CA TRP A 184 9.44 4.94 -0.80
C TRP A 184 10.59 4.17 -0.11
N MET A 185 10.49 2.84 -0.06
CA MET A 185 11.49 1.95 0.54
C MET A 185 12.61 1.56 -0.43
N THR A 186 12.39 1.79 -1.73
CA THR A 186 13.38 1.66 -2.79
C THR A 186 13.47 2.98 -3.55
N PRO A 187 14.64 3.35 -4.10
CA PRO A 187 14.81 4.52 -4.96
C PRO A 187 14.23 4.29 -6.36
N ASP A 188 13.83 5.38 -7.00
CA ASP A 188 13.42 5.39 -8.41
C ASP A 188 14.60 5.68 -9.36
N TRP A 189 15.44 4.67 -9.57
CA TRP A 189 16.62 4.83 -10.43
C TRP A 189 16.28 5.05 -11.90
N GLU A 190 15.20 4.43 -12.39
CA GLU A 190 14.79 4.55 -13.79
C GLU A 190 14.32 5.96 -14.12
N ARG A 191 13.50 6.56 -13.25
CA ARG A 191 13.08 7.96 -13.40
C ARG A 191 14.28 8.90 -13.36
N LEU A 192 15.22 8.69 -12.43
CA LEU A 192 16.42 9.52 -12.33
C LEU A 192 17.27 9.47 -13.60
N ALA A 193 17.41 8.28 -14.20
CA ALA A 193 18.25 8.10 -15.39
C ALA A 193 17.61 8.66 -16.67
N ASN A 194 16.28 8.56 -16.78
CA ASN A 194 15.59 8.74 -18.06
C ASN A 194 14.57 9.89 -18.09
N GLN A 195 14.20 10.47 -16.95
CA GLN A 195 13.02 11.35 -16.82
C GLN A 195 13.27 12.50 -15.84
N LEU A 196 14.36 13.25 -16.05
CA LEU A 196 14.63 14.50 -15.32
C LEU A 196 13.96 15.68 -16.03
N THR A 197 12.79 16.07 -15.55
CA THR A 197 11.99 17.20 -16.07
C THR A 197 12.06 18.43 -15.16
N ALA A 198 12.22 18.21 -13.85
CA ALA A 198 12.36 19.25 -12.86
C ALA A 198 13.58 18.98 -11.95
N PRO A 199 14.20 20.03 -11.35
CA PRO A 199 15.30 19.85 -10.40
C PRO A 199 14.95 18.94 -9.22
N THR A 200 13.66 18.80 -8.91
CA THR A 200 13.19 17.98 -7.81
C THR A 200 13.11 16.48 -8.13
N ASP A 201 13.26 16.07 -9.40
CA ASP A 201 13.27 14.67 -9.80
C ASP A 201 14.50 13.89 -9.26
N VAL A 202 15.51 14.61 -8.76
CA VAL A 202 16.67 14.03 -8.08
C VAL A 202 16.31 13.37 -6.73
N PHE A 203 15.15 13.67 -6.16
CA PHE A 203 14.68 13.11 -4.90
C PHE A 203 13.98 11.75 -5.10
N ILE A 204 14.77 10.72 -5.39
CA ILE A 204 14.33 9.37 -5.81
C ILE A 204 13.53 8.53 -4.79
N TYR A 205 13.42 8.97 -3.53
CA TYR A 205 12.60 8.32 -2.49
C TYR A 205 11.28 9.06 -2.23
N ARG A 206 11.11 10.23 -2.84
CA ARG A 206 10.05 11.15 -2.49
C ARG A 206 8.70 10.65 -2.97
N PHE A 207 7.70 10.76 -2.11
CA PHE A 207 6.33 10.44 -2.44
C PHE A 207 5.61 11.70 -2.96
N HIS A 208 5.04 11.62 -4.17
CA HIS A 208 4.18 12.67 -4.76
C HIS A 208 4.73 14.10 -4.64
N ASN A 209 6.03 14.32 -4.88
CA ASN A 209 6.64 15.66 -4.76
C ASN A 209 6.43 16.34 -3.37
N ASN A 210 6.16 15.55 -2.32
CA ASN A 210 5.71 15.99 -0.98
C ASN A 210 4.33 16.66 -0.91
N ASP A 211 3.49 16.44 -1.93
CA ASP A 211 2.08 16.80 -1.96
C ASP A 211 1.21 15.53 -2.13
N PRO A 212 1.04 14.74 -1.06
CA PRO A 212 0.35 13.46 -1.12
C PRO A 212 -1.17 13.58 -1.31
N ILE A 213 -1.74 14.77 -1.16
CA ILE A 213 -3.19 14.99 -1.18
C ILE A 213 -3.65 15.43 -2.57
N ASN A 214 -2.88 16.26 -3.25
CA ASN A 214 -3.24 16.73 -4.58
C ASN A 214 -2.70 15.79 -5.66
N PRO A 215 -3.45 15.59 -6.76
CA PRO A 215 -2.96 14.83 -7.90
C PRO A 215 -1.69 15.47 -8.47
N ASP A 216 -0.78 14.63 -8.97
CA ASP A 216 0.48 15.07 -9.56
C ASP A 216 0.17 16.01 -10.74
N SER A 217 0.48 17.30 -10.61
CA SER A 217 0.20 18.35 -11.60
C SER A 217 1.04 18.26 -12.87
N SER A 218 1.71 17.12 -13.08
CA SER A 218 2.50 16.81 -14.27
C SER A 218 1.64 16.53 -15.51
N GLN A 219 0.33 16.31 -15.34
CA GLN A 219 -0.62 16.42 -16.45
C GLN A 219 -1.01 17.89 -16.62
N GLN A 220 -0.73 18.42 -17.82
CA GLN A 220 -1.13 19.75 -18.31
C GLN A 220 -2.21 20.40 -17.46
N VAL A 221 -1.86 21.49 -16.78
CA VAL A 221 -2.86 22.41 -16.27
C VAL A 221 -3.69 22.81 -17.49
N ASN A 222 -4.91 22.27 -17.59
CA ASN A 222 -5.86 22.68 -18.59
C ASN A 222 -6.28 24.10 -18.21
N TYR A 223 -5.52 25.07 -18.67
CA TYR A 223 -6.00 26.44 -18.70
C TYR A 223 -7.21 26.45 -19.62
N MET A 224 -8.39 26.78 -19.07
CA MET A 224 -9.49 27.23 -19.91
C MET A 224 -8.98 28.46 -20.65
N THR A 225 -8.73 28.30 -21.95
CA THR A 225 -8.29 29.36 -22.85
C THR A 225 -9.45 29.67 -23.78
N ASP A 226 -10.57 30.09 -23.17
CA ASP A 226 -11.65 30.79 -23.86
C ASP A 226 -11.52 32.29 -23.59
#